data_AF-A0A3P7JLP4-F1
#
_entry.id   AF-A0A3P7JLP4-F1
#
_cell.length_a   1.000
_cell.length_b   1.000
_cell.length_c   1.000
_cell.angle_alpha   90.00
_cell.angle_beta   90.00
_cell.angle_gamma   90.00
#
_symmetry.space_group_name_H-M   'P 1'
#
loop_
_entity.id
_entity.type
_entity.pdbx_description
1 polymer ?
#
loop_
_entity_poly.entity_id
_entity_poly.type
_entity_poly.pdbx_seq_one_letter_code
_entity_poly.pdbx_strand_id
1 'polypeptide(L)'
;MNLENTKENVLNEALAADLQAAFEKVGRDGSVSSIVLMSAKPNSFVAGADVGMLSKAKSSAEGASISKKAQEQFEKLERSGKPIVMLGLLPGAGGTQRLPKLVSLQNALDMMLTGKKVKADKACALKNYPITVMLGLLPGAGGTQRLPKLVSLQNALDMMLTGKKVKADKAKKIGLVDSVVQPLGDGLEPAAANTHRYLEEVAIDTARKLAKGSLKISREKPLLQKIMQKVMTTSFVLDKVVLKMARDKVR
;
A
#
# COMPACT_ATOMS: atom_id res chain seq x y z
N MET A 1 -0.64 -0.52 16.77
CA MET A 1 0.01 0.72 16.26
C MET A 1 -0.68 1.91 16.85
N ASN A 2 0.05 2.77 17.54
CA ASN A 2 -0.49 4.00 18.10
C ASN A 2 0.60 5.06 18.12
N LEU A 3 0.53 6.06 17.24
CA LEU A 3 1.26 7.30 17.48
C LEU A 3 0.49 8.09 18.54
N GLU A 4 1.12 8.28 19.69
CA GLU A 4 0.53 9.04 20.80
C GLU A 4 0.34 10.50 20.39
N ASN A 5 -0.70 11.14 20.95
CA ASN A 5 -1.02 12.55 20.72
C ASN A 5 -1.31 12.93 19.25
N THR A 6 -1.51 11.96 18.36
CA THR A 6 -1.95 12.21 16.99
C THR A 6 -3.38 11.70 16.75
N LYS A 7 -4.08 12.36 15.82
CA LYS A 7 -5.40 11.92 15.36
C LYS A 7 -5.32 10.65 14.49
N GLU A 8 -4.26 10.53 13.70
CA GLU A 8 -4.03 9.43 12.77
C GLU A 8 -2.58 8.93 12.89
N ASN A 9 -2.38 7.64 12.61
CA ASN A 9 -1.02 7.13 12.45
C ASN A 9 -0.46 7.58 11.09
N VAL A 10 0.82 7.90 11.04
CA VAL A 10 1.57 8.20 9.80
C VAL A 10 2.84 7.35 9.78
N LEU A 11 3.28 6.95 8.58
CA LEU A 11 4.55 6.25 8.41
C LEU A 11 5.70 7.25 8.54
N ASN A 12 6.27 7.31 9.73
CA ASN A 12 7.47 8.05 10.07
C ASN A 12 8.51 7.14 10.73
N GLU A 13 9.67 7.69 11.08
CA GLU A 13 10.77 6.94 11.70
C GLU A 13 10.38 6.33 13.05
N ALA A 14 9.60 7.05 13.86
CA ALA A 14 9.15 6.57 15.17
C ALA A 14 8.25 5.33 15.03
N LEU A 15 7.19 5.41 14.21
CA LEU A 15 6.30 4.27 13.98
C LEU A 15 7.05 3.09 13.34
N ALA A 16 7.99 3.36 12.45
CA ALA A 16 8.80 2.33 11.81
C ALA A 16 9.73 1.61 12.81
N ALA A 17 10.35 2.35 13.73
CA ALA A 17 11.19 1.80 14.80
C ALA A 17 10.36 0.95 15.79
N ASP A 18 9.20 1.46 16.21
CA ASP A 18 8.29 0.74 17.11
C ASP A 18 7.82 -0.58 16.49
N LEU A 19 7.41 -0.54 15.23
CA LEU A 19 7.01 -1.73 14.49
C LEU A 19 8.17 -2.72 14.37
N GLN A 20 9.37 -2.26 14.05
CA GLN A 20 10.54 -3.12 13.96
C GLN A 20 10.84 -3.80 15.30
N ALA A 21 10.86 -3.05 16.41
CA ALA A 21 11.10 -3.60 17.74
C ALA A 21 10.03 -4.63 18.12
N ALA A 22 8.75 -4.34 17.84
CA ALA A 22 7.64 -5.26 18.07
C ALA A 22 7.81 -6.55 17.25
N PHE A 23 8.14 -6.44 15.95
CA PHE A 23 8.35 -7.59 15.07
C PHE A 23 9.56 -8.44 15.46
N GLU A 24 10.66 -7.83 15.87
CA GLU A 24 11.83 -8.57 16.35
C GLU A 24 11.51 -9.34 17.64
N LYS A 25 10.79 -8.71 18.57
CA LYS A 25 10.35 -9.35 19.82
C LYS A 25 9.46 -10.57 19.53
N VAL A 26 8.37 -10.38 18.78
CA VAL A 26 7.45 -11.48 18.48
C VAL A 26 8.06 -12.50 17.53
N GLY A 27 9.03 -12.11 16.69
CA GLY A 27 9.75 -12.99 15.78
C GLY A 27 10.59 -14.01 16.53
N ARG A 28 11.36 -13.57 17.53
CA ARG A 28 12.23 -14.43 18.37
C ARG A 28 11.47 -15.31 19.36
N ASP A 29 10.21 -14.97 19.67
CA ASP A 29 9.39 -15.73 20.59
C ASP A 29 8.74 -16.95 19.91
N GLY A 30 9.20 -18.15 20.26
CA GLY A 30 8.69 -19.43 19.73
C GLY A 30 7.26 -19.77 20.18
N SER A 31 6.75 -19.12 21.23
CA SER A 31 5.37 -19.32 21.69
C SER A 31 4.33 -18.59 20.83
N VAL A 32 4.76 -17.60 20.04
CA VAL A 32 3.88 -16.80 19.17
C VAL A 32 3.62 -17.53 17.85
N SER A 33 2.40 -18.00 17.66
CA SER A 33 1.97 -18.73 16.45
C SER A 33 1.41 -17.84 15.33
N SER A 34 1.00 -16.60 15.64
CA SER A 34 0.41 -15.66 14.68
C SER A 34 0.46 -14.23 15.23
N ILE A 35 0.40 -13.23 14.34
CA ILE A 35 0.47 -11.81 14.70
C ILE A 35 -0.78 -11.09 14.20
N VAL A 36 -1.38 -10.24 15.04
CA VAL A 36 -2.41 -9.27 14.64
C VAL A 36 -1.79 -7.88 14.63
N LEU A 37 -1.86 -7.21 13.49
CA LEU A 37 -1.45 -5.82 13.33
C LEU A 37 -2.69 -4.94 13.19
N MET A 38 -2.95 -4.13 14.21
CA MET A 38 -4.13 -3.25 14.29
C MET A 38 -3.71 -1.83 14.71
N SER A 39 -4.47 -0.83 14.28
CA SER A 39 -4.34 0.55 14.76
C SER A 39 -5.13 0.73 16.04
N ALA A 40 -4.62 1.48 17.02
CA ALA A 40 -5.39 1.89 18.19
C ALA A 40 -6.35 3.06 17.91
N LYS A 41 -6.30 3.64 16.70
CA LYS A 41 -7.19 4.72 16.28
C LYS A 41 -8.47 4.11 15.70
N PRO A 42 -9.66 4.30 16.31
CA PRO A 42 -10.88 3.60 15.91
C PRO A 42 -11.35 3.85 14.48
N ASN A 43 -10.91 4.94 13.83
CA ASN A 43 -11.37 5.36 12.50
C ASN A 43 -10.29 5.35 11.42
N SER A 44 -9.05 4.98 11.75
CA SER A 44 -7.91 5.11 10.82
C SER A 44 -6.85 4.05 11.11
N PHE A 45 -6.40 3.35 10.07
CA PHE A 45 -5.25 2.45 10.19
C PHE A 45 -3.93 3.22 10.15
N VAL A 46 -3.67 3.86 9.01
CA VAL A 46 -2.54 4.76 8.77
C VAL A 46 -2.93 5.71 7.63
N ALA A 47 -2.65 7.01 7.78
CA ALA A 47 -3.05 8.04 6.81
C ALA A 47 -2.09 8.13 5.61
N GLY A 48 -0.91 7.49 5.70
CA GLY A 48 0.11 7.51 4.65
C GLY A 48 1.49 7.84 5.23
N ALA A 49 2.40 8.28 4.36
CA ALA A 49 3.74 8.71 4.76
C ALA A 49 3.73 10.12 5.37
N ASP A 50 4.60 10.34 6.34
CA ASP A 50 4.80 11.65 6.94
C ASP A 50 5.45 12.61 5.93
N VAL A 51 4.70 13.63 5.50
CA VAL A 51 5.14 14.63 4.53
C VAL A 51 6.31 15.45 5.07
N GLY A 52 6.34 15.73 6.37
CA GLY A 52 7.42 16.46 7.04
C GLY A 52 8.71 15.64 7.12
N MET A 53 8.61 14.31 7.20
CA MET A 53 9.77 13.43 7.04
C MET A 53 10.28 13.44 5.60
N LEU A 54 9.38 13.30 4.62
CA LEU A 54 9.74 13.23 3.20
C LEU A 54 10.34 14.55 2.68
N SER A 55 9.86 15.69 3.16
CA SER A 55 10.35 17.01 2.75
C SER A 55 11.79 17.31 3.21
N LYS A 56 12.32 16.54 4.17
CA LYS A 56 13.73 16.66 4.60
C LYS A 56 14.71 16.10 3.57
N ALA A 57 14.26 15.24 2.67
CA ALA A 57 15.11 14.71 1.61
C ALA A 57 15.38 15.81 0.56
N LYS A 58 16.64 16.26 0.48
CA LYS A 58 17.07 17.33 -0.44
C LYS A 58 17.69 16.79 -1.73
N SER A 59 17.99 15.50 -1.78
CA SER A 59 18.61 14.85 -2.94
C SER A 59 17.85 13.61 -3.40
N SER A 60 18.02 13.25 -4.68
CA SER A 60 17.43 12.02 -5.22
C SER A 60 18.02 10.75 -4.57
N ALA A 61 19.26 10.82 -4.07
CA ALA A 61 19.90 9.74 -3.34
C ALA A 61 19.27 9.53 -1.95
N GLU A 62 18.97 10.60 -1.23
CA GLU A 62 18.24 10.53 0.05
C GLU A 62 16.84 9.95 -0.12
N GLY A 63 16.08 10.43 -1.11
CA GLY A 63 14.74 9.89 -1.40
C GLY A 63 14.76 8.40 -1.77
N ALA A 64 15.78 7.96 -2.53
CA ALA A 64 15.98 6.55 -2.84
C ALA A 64 16.34 5.72 -1.60
N SER A 65 17.18 6.26 -0.70
CA SER A 65 17.53 5.63 0.56
C SER A 65 16.33 5.43 1.48
N ILE A 66 15.47 6.45 1.62
CA ILE A 66 14.20 6.37 2.37
C ILE A 66 13.31 5.26 1.79
N SER A 67 13.14 5.25 0.47
CA SER A 67 12.34 4.23 -0.23
C SER A 67 12.89 2.82 -0.02
N LYS A 68 14.22 2.65 -0.12
CA LYS A 68 14.90 1.37 0.08
C LYS A 68 14.73 0.85 1.51
N LYS A 69 14.97 1.69 2.52
CA LYS A 69 14.78 1.32 3.94
C LYS A 69 13.35 0.86 4.21
N ALA A 70 12.36 1.60 3.69
CA ALA A 70 10.96 1.21 3.83
C ALA A 70 10.66 -0.14 3.15
N GLN A 71 11.19 -0.39 1.95
CA GLN A 71 11.04 -1.67 1.26
C GLN A 71 11.65 -2.83 2.05
N GLU A 72 12.86 -2.65 2.61
CA GLU A 72 13.56 -3.65 3.44
C GLU A 72 12.77 -3.97 4.71
N GLN A 73 12.14 -2.99 5.35
CA GLN A 73 11.28 -3.19 6.52
C GLN A 73 10.07 -4.06 6.19
N PHE A 74 9.37 -3.77 5.08
CA PHE A 74 8.25 -4.60 4.64
C PHE A 74 8.70 -6.01 4.21
N GLU A 75 9.88 -6.14 3.61
CA GLU A 75 10.42 -7.45 3.21
C GLU A 75 10.78 -8.32 4.42
N LYS A 76 11.35 -7.73 5.48
CA LYS A 76 11.58 -8.45 6.76
C LYS A 76 10.27 -8.96 7.35
N LEU A 77 9.22 -8.16 7.29
CA LEU A 77 7.90 -8.54 7.76
C LEU A 77 7.33 -9.73 6.97
N GLU A 78 7.41 -9.67 5.65
CA GLU A 78 6.99 -10.75 4.73
C GLU A 78 7.78 -12.05 4.96
N ARG A 79 9.07 -11.95 5.34
CA ARG A 79 9.95 -13.10 5.60
C ARG A 79 9.89 -13.66 7.02
N SER A 80 9.07 -13.10 7.90
CA SER A 80 8.98 -13.53 9.31
C SER A 80 8.48 -14.98 9.49
N GLY A 81 7.87 -15.58 8.47
CA GLY A 81 7.38 -16.97 8.49
C GLY A 81 6.13 -17.19 9.35
N LYS A 82 5.68 -16.17 10.10
CA LYS A 82 4.50 -16.21 10.96
C LYS A 82 3.29 -15.65 10.20
N PRO A 83 2.10 -16.26 10.29
CA PRO A 83 0.88 -15.66 9.74
C PRO A 83 0.61 -14.29 10.36
N ILE A 84 0.42 -13.27 9.53
CA ILE A 84 0.14 -11.90 9.97
C ILE A 84 -1.24 -11.49 9.45
N VAL A 85 -2.14 -11.17 10.37
CA VAL A 85 -3.45 -10.58 10.08
C VAL A 85 -3.32 -9.08 10.26
N MET A 86 -3.46 -8.32 9.17
CA MET A 86 -3.49 -6.86 9.21
C MET A 86 -4.94 -6.37 9.16
N LEU A 87 -5.30 -5.49 10.10
CA LEU A 87 -6.63 -4.91 10.19
C LEU A 87 -6.62 -3.40 10.02
N GLY A 88 -7.44 -2.90 9.10
CA GLY A 88 -7.73 -1.49 9.01
C GLY A 88 -9.15 -1.25 8.52
N LEU A 89 -9.82 -0.26 9.12
CA LEU A 89 -10.77 0.55 8.35
C LEU A 89 -10.01 1.10 7.15
N LEU A 90 -10.62 1.11 5.97
CA LEU A 90 -9.97 1.59 4.75
C LEU A 90 -10.13 3.12 4.59
N PRO A 91 -9.29 3.96 5.21
CA PRO A 91 -8.88 5.20 4.59
C PRO A 91 -7.39 5.16 4.25
N GLY A 92 -7.05 5.42 2.97
CA GLY A 92 -5.69 5.78 2.55
C GLY A 92 -4.72 4.62 2.39
N ALA A 93 -4.93 3.79 1.36
CA ALA A 93 -3.89 2.91 0.84
C ALA A 93 -2.69 3.75 0.36
N GLY A 94 -1.74 4.02 1.26
CA GLY A 94 -0.35 4.39 1.01
C GLY A 94 -0.07 5.22 -0.25
N GLY A 95 -0.64 6.42 -0.30
CA GLY A 95 -0.17 7.59 -1.04
C GLY A 95 0.43 7.37 -2.43
N THR A 96 -0.39 7.59 -3.46
CA THR A 96 0.01 8.39 -4.62
C THR A 96 -1.10 9.29 -5.08
N GLN A 97 -0.74 10.54 -5.35
CA GLN A 97 -1.68 11.56 -5.80
C GLN A 97 -1.23 12.06 -7.17
N ARG A 98 -2.02 11.70 -8.19
CA ARG A 98 -2.19 12.39 -9.48
C ARG A 98 -0.98 12.46 -10.44
N LEU A 99 -0.02 11.52 -10.40
CA LEU A 99 1.08 11.46 -11.38
C LEU A 99 0.64 11.58 -12.88
N PRO A 100 -0.44 10.91 -13.36
CA PRO A 100 -0.91 11.08 -14.74
C PRO A 100 -1.26 12.50 -15.14
N LYS A 101 -1.74 13.29 -14.18
CA LYS A 101 -2.14 14.68 -14.43
C LYS A 101 -0.94 15.62 -14.51
N LEU A 102 0.22 15.18 -14.02
CA LEU A 102 1.46 15.95 -14.02
C LEU A 102 2.32 15.63 -15.23
N VAL A 103 2.53 14.35 -15.53
CA VAL A 103 3.47 13.94 -16.57
C VAL A 103 2.79 13.34 -17.80
N SER A 104 1.45 13.39 -17.90
CA SER A 104 0.60 12.56 -18.77
C SER A 104 0.49 11.11 -18.31
N LEU A 105 -0.60 10.44 -18.69
CA LEU A 105 -0.84 9.03 -18.37
C LEU A 105 0.30 8.13 -18.88
N GLN A 106 0.84 8.41 -20.05
CA GLN A 106 1.91 7.62 -20.65
C GLN A 106 3.21 7.67 -19.84
N ASN A 107 3.69 8.87 -19.49
CA ASN A 107 4.92 8.97 -18.72
C ASN A 107 4.72 8.46 -17.29
N ALA A 108 3.53 8.64 -16.70
CA ALA A 108 3.22 8.06 -15.40
C ALA A 108 3.32 6.52 -15.43
N LEU A 109 2.80 5.89 -16.48
CA LEU A 109 2.91 4.45 -16.69
C LEU A 109 4.36 4.01 -16.95
N ASP A 110 5.12 4.71 -17.79
CA ASP A 110 6.52 4.41 -18.07
C ASP A 110 7.38 4.50 -16.79
N MET A 111 7.19 5.57 -16.01
CA MET A 111 7.87 5.75 -14.70
C MET A 111 7.50 4.64 -13.70
N MET A 112 6.22 4.26 -13.61
CA MET A 112 5.77 3.22 -12.67
C MET A 112 6.25 1.82 -13.05
N LEU A 113 6.27 1.50 -14.35
CA LEU A 113 6.58 0.17 -14.86
C LEU A 113 8.08 -0.06 -15.01
N THR A 114 8.85 0.98 -15.35
CA THR A 114 10.29 0.86 -15.63
C THR A 114 11.19 1.46 -14.56
N GLY A 115 10.65 2.30 -13.67
CA GLY A 115 11.44 3.07 -12.69
C GLY A 115 12.27 4.21 -13.31
N LYS A 116 12.10 4.51 -14.62
CA LYS A 116 12.80 5.61 -15.29
C LYS A 116 12.41 6.97 -14.70
N LYS A 117 13.41 7.83 -14.49
CA LYS A 117 13.24 9.20 -13.98
C LYS A 117 12.89 10.16 -15.11
N VAL A 118 12.07 11.17 -14.83
CA VAL A 118 11.89 12.33 -15.72
C VAL A 118 13.12 13.24 -15.62
N LYS A 119 13.57 13.79 -16.74
CA LYS A 119 14.70 14.74 -16.76
C LYS A 119 14.32 16.05 -16.04
N ALA A 120 15.29 16.68 -15.37
CA ALA A 120 15.06 17.83 -14.48
C ALA A 120 14.46 19.04 -15.20
N ASP A 121 14.88 19.31 -16.43
CA ASP A 121 14.33 20.32 -17.34
C ASP A 121 12.83 20.12 -17.61
N LYS A 122 12.40 18.89 -17.89
CA LYS A 122 11.00 18.54 -18.10
C LYS A 122 10.18 18.62 -16.82
N ALA A 123 10.75 18.26 -15.67
CA ALA A 123 10.10 18.42 -14.37
C ALA A 123 9.87 19.89 -14.02
N CYS A 124 10.85 20.76 -14.31
CA CYS A 124 10.77 22.20 -14.10
C CYS A 124 9.78 22.92 -15.04
N ALA A 125 9.42 22.32 -16.18
CA ALA A 125 8.41 22.86 -17.10
C ALA A 125 6.95 22.63 -16.65
N LEU A 126 6.71 21.79 -15.63
CA LEU A 126 5.37 21.44 -15.13
C LEU A 126 4.79 22.47 -14.13
N LYS A 127 5.34 23.69 -14.09
CA LYS A 127 5.15 24.74 -13.06
C LYS A 127 3.74 25.34 -12.93
N ASN A 128 2.77 24.99 -13.78
CA ASN A 128 1.45 25.64 -13.83
C ASN A 128 0.30 24.90 -13.12
N TYR A 129 0.59 23.92 -12.26
CA TYR A 129 -0.47 23.23 -11.50
C TYR A 129 -0.48 23.63 -10.01
N PRO A 130 -1.65 24.00 -9.46
CA PRO A 130 -1.77 24.56 -8.12
C PRO A 130 -1.35 23.56 -7.05
N ILE A 131 -0.75 24.10 -5.98
CA ILE A 131 -0.14 23.45 -4.81
C ILE A 131 -0.91 22.25 -4.21
N THR A 132 -2.16 22.01 -4.57
CA THR A 132 -2.82 20.69 -4.43
C THR A 132 -2.17 19.55 -5.27
N VAL A 133 -0.97 19.78 -5.80
CA VAL A 133 0.06 18.84 -6.30
C VAL A 133 0.85 18.10 -5.19
N MET A 134 0.89 18.61 -3.95
CA MET A 134 2.10 18.80 -3.12
C MET A 134 3.30 17.82 -3.08
N LEU A 135 3.23 16.55 -3.51
CA LEU A 135 4.44 15.70 -3.54
C LEU A 135 4.73 15.03 -4.89
N GLY A 136 3.72 14.74 -5.73
CA GLY A 136 3.95 14.04 -7.02
C GLY A 136 4.71 12.71 -6.90
N LEU A 137 4.76 12.13 -5.69
CA LEU A 137 5.57 10.96 -5.39
C LEU A 137 4.87 9.70 -5.86
N LEU A 138 5.69 8.78 -6.38
CA LEU A 138 5.32 7.39 -6.58
C LEU A 138 5.26 6.66 -5.24
N PRO A 139 4.52 5.54 -5.12
CA PRO A 139 4.49 4.74 -3.90
C PRO A 139 5.82 3.97 -3.78
N GLY A 140 6.88 4.70 -3.40
CA GLY A 140 8.28 4.30 -3.42
C GLY A 140 8.66 3.27 -2.36
N ALA A 141 7.82 3.05 -1.35
CA ALA A 141 7.99 2.01 -0.34
C ALA A 141 7.67 0.58 -0.85
N GLY A 142 7.58 0.39 -2.17
CA GLY A 142 7.28 -0.89 -2.82
C GLY A 142 5.81 -1.10 -3.18
N GLY A 143 4.95 -0.07 -3.02
CA GLY A 143 3.54 -0.14 -3.40
C GLY A 143 3.34 -0.38 -4.90
N THR A 144 4.23 0.15 -5.75
CA THR A 144 4.23 -0.13 -7.21
C THR A 144 4.44 -1.60 -7.54
N GLN A 145 5.09 -2.34 -6.65
CA GLN A 145 5.43 -3.74 -6.87
C GLN A 145 4.44 -4.69 -6.19
N ARG A 146 4.01 -4.36 -4.97
CA ARG A 146 3.11 -5.20 -4.16
C ARG A 146 1.67 -5.10 -4.63
N LEU A 147 1.18 -3.89 -4.95
CA LEU A 147 -0.23 -3.69 -5.29
C LEU A 147 -0.65 -4.46 -6.57
N PRO A 148 0.10 -4.44 -7.70
CA PRO A 148 -0.24 -5.24 -8.88
C PRO A 148 -0.11 -6.76 -8.68
N LYS A 149 0.64 -7.19 -7.66
CA LYS A 149 0.68 -8.60 -7.26
C LYS A 149 -0.54 -8.99 -6.43
N LEU A 150 -1.15 -8.05 -5.71
CA LEU A 150 -2.34 -8.29 -4.90
C LEU A 150 -3.64 -8.19 -5.72
N VAL A 151 -3.81 -7.09 -6.46
CA VAL A 151 -5.00 -6.84 -7.29
C VAL A 151 -4.65 -6.96 -8.79
N SER A 152 -5.64 -6.82 -9.68
CA SER A 152 -5.37 -6.75 -11.13
C SER A 152 -4.53 -5.51 -11.45
N LEU A 153 -3.70 -5.59 -12.50
CA LEU A 153 -2.88 -4.46 -12.92
C LEU A 153 -3.74 -3.21 -13.22
N GLN A 154 -4.90 -3.39 -13.84
CA GLN A 154 -5.84 -2.31 -14.14
C GLN A 154 -6.33 -1.64 -12.85
N ASN A 155 -6.72 -2.42 -11.84
CA ASN A 155 -7.14 -1.89 -10.54
C ASN A 155 -5.98 -1.22 -9.80
N ALA A 156 -4.79 -1.81 -9.84
CA ALA A 156 -3.59 -1.22 -9.23
C ALA A 156 -3.25 0.12 -9.87
N LEU A 157 -3.28 0.21 -11.20
CA LEU A 157 -3.06 1.45 -11.93
C LEU A 157 -4.16 2.47 -11.64
N ASP A 158 -5.44 2.12 -11.68
CA ASP A 158 -6.53 3.02 -11.30
C ASP A 158 -6.31 3.59 -9.89
N MET A 159 -5.97 2.76 -8.91
CA MET A 159 -5.67 3.18 -7.55
C MET A 159 -4.47 4.11 -7.47
N MET A 160 -3.32 3.74 -8.06
CA MET A 160 -2.09 4.52 -7.98
C MET A 160 -2.17 5.83 -8.76
N LEU A 161 -2.86 5.83 -9.90
CA LEU A 161 -2.92 6.98 -10.80
C LEU A 161 -4.00 7.98 -10.38
N THR A 162 -5.14 7.50 -9.87
CA THR A 162 -6.27 8.37 -9.50
C THR A 162 -6.31 8.75 -8.03
N GLY A 163 -5.74 7.93 -7.14
CA GLY A 163 -5.82 8.14 -5.69
C GLY A 163 -7.23 7.97 -5.12
N LYS A 164 -8.17 7.36 -5.86
CA LYS A 164 -9.55 7.15 -5.39
C LYS A 164 -9.58 6.20 -4.18
N LYS A 165 -10.34 6.57 -3.16
CA LYS A 165 -10.64 5.68 -2.03
C LYS A 165 -11.44 4.47 -2.52
N VAL A 166 -11.03 3.28 -2.10
CA VAL A 166 -11.72 2.03 -2.42
C VAL A 166 -12.63 1.67 -1.25
N LYS A 167 -13.94 1.56 -1.49
CA LYS A 167 -14.91 1.09 -0.48
C LYS A 167 -14.64 -0.37 -0.13
N ALA A 168 -14.98 -0.79 1.10
CA ALA A 168 -14.69 -2.12 1.61
C ALA A 168 -15.22 -3.26 0.71
N ASP A 169 -16.47 -3.17 0.22
CA ASP A 169 -17.04 -4.20 -0.65
C ASP A 169 -16.27 -4.34 -1.97
N LYS A 170 -15.88 -3.21 -2.56
CA LYS A 170 -15.04 -3.20 -3.77
C LYS A 170 -13.66 -3.77 -3.45
N ALA A 171 -13.07 -3.43 -2.30
CA ALA A 171 -11.77 -3.95 -1.86
C ALA A 171 -11.79 -5.48 -1.77
N LYS A 172 -12.85 -6.07 -1.20
CA LYS A 172 -13.03 -7.53 -1.17
C LYS A 172 -13.18 -8.10 -2.57
N LYS A 173 -14.03 -7.51 -3.41
CA LYS A 173 -14.28 -7.98 -4.78
C LYS A 173 -13.03 -8.01 -5.65
N ILE A 174 -12.12 -7.03 -5.49
CA ILE A 174 -10.89 -6.95 -6.28
C ILE A 174 -9.71 -7.72 -5.66
N GLY A 175 -9.90 -8.39 -4.51
CA GLY A 175 -8.87 -9.14 -3.80
C GLY A 175 -7.86 -8.27 -3.03
N LEU A 176 -8.22 -7.01 -2.73
CA LEU A 176 -7.39 -6.12 -1.90
C LEU A 176 -7.44 -6.51 -0.42
N VAL A 177 -8.57 -7.05 0.03
CA VAL A 177 -8.76 -7.58 1.40
C VAL A 177 -9.41 -8.96 1.32
N ASP A 178 -9.09 -9.85 2.26
CA ASP A 178 -9.64 -11.21 2.28
C ASP A 178 -11.04 -11.25 2.94
N SER A 179 -11.31 -10.35 3.89
CA SER A 179 -12.60 -10.25 4.58
C SER A 179 -12.98 -8.80 4.88
N VAL A 180 -14.28 -8.58 5.08
CA VAL A 180 -14.88 -7.30 5.47
C VAL A 180 -15.85 -7.59 6.59
N VAL A 181 -15.81 -6.78 7.63
CA VAL A 181 -16.73 -6.83 8.76
C VAL A 181 -17.69 -5.65 8.65
N GLN A 182 -18.98 -5.89 8.91
CA GLN A 182 -19.97 -4.83 8.92
C GLN A 182 -19.78 -3.96 10.18
N PRO A 183 -19.82 -2.63 10.07
CA PRO A 183 -19.77 -1.75 11.23
C PRO A 183 -20.90 -2.09 12.20
N LEU A 184 -20.58 -2.09 13.49
CA LEU A 184 -21.58 -2.14 14.53
C LEU A 184 -22.17 -0.74 14.74
N GLY A 185 -23.47 -0.69 15.05
CA GLY A 185 -24.14 0.55 15.43
C GLY A 185 -23.71 1.05 16.80
N ASP A 186 -24.37 2.13 17.23
CA ASP A 186 -24.25 2.63 18.60
C ASP A 186 -24.79 1.59 19.60
N GLY A 187 -24.24 1.62 20.81
CA GLY A 187 -24.60 0.73 21.91
C GLY A 187 -24.24 1.36 23.24
N LEU A 188 -23.60 0.61 24.16
CA LEU A 188 -23.05 1.18 25.40
C LEU A 188 -21.91 2.17 25.16
N GLU A 189 -21.19 2.00 24.05
CA GLU A 189 -20.14 2.89 23.56
C GLU A 189 -20.51 3.42 22.16
N PRO A 190 -19.82 4.46 21.65
CA PRO A 190 -20.00 4.94 20.29
C PRO A 190 -19.73 3.85 19.23
N ALA A 191 -20.45 3.90 18.11
CA ALA A 191 -20.33 2.94 17.00
C ALA A 191 -18.87 2.64 16.58
N ALA A 192 -18.02 3.66 16.53
CA ALA A 192 -16.60 3.51 16.18
C ALA A 192 -15.84 2.64 17.18
N ALA A 193 -16.08 2.81 18.50
CA ALA A 193 -15.44 2.03 19.55
C ALA A 193 -15.96 0.57 19.57
N ASN A 194 -17.27 0.37 19.42
CA ASN A 194 -17.86 -0.97 19.32
C ASN A 194 -17.33 -1.73 18.12
N THR A 195 -17.34 -1.09 16.94
CA THR A 195 -16.79 -1.68 15.71
C THR A 195 -15.31 -2.01 15.88
N HIS A 196 -14.54 -1.15 16.56
CA HIS A 196 -13.13 -1.38 16.79
C HIS A 196 -12.86 -2.62 17.65
N ARG A 197 -13.58 -2.77 18.77
CA ARG A 197 -13.49 -3.94 19.65
C ARG A 197 -13.89 -5.23 18.92
N TYR A 198 -14.99 -5.18 18.17
CA TYR A 198 -15.44 -6.32 17.39
C TYR A 198 -14.46 -6.74 16.29
N LEU A 199 -13.83 -5.76 15.62
CA LEU A 199 -12.75 -6.03 14.66
C LEU A 199 -11.58 -6.76 15.34
N GLU A 200 -11.20 -6.37 16.55
CA GLU A 200 -10.11 -7.01 17.30
C GLU A 200 -10.41 -8.48 17.59
N GLU A 201 -11.61 -8.77 18.09
CA GLU A 201 -12.07 -10.14 18.36
C GLU A 201 -12.04 -11.02 17.09
N VAL A 202 -12.60 -10.52 15.99
CA VAL A 202 -12.63 -11.22 14.70
C VAL A 202 -11.22 -11.49 14.18
N ALA A 203 -10.27 -10.56 14.36
CA ALA A 203 -8.90 -10.78 13.92
C ALA A 203 -8.13 -11.77 14.78
N ILE A 204 -8.31 -11.75 16.09
CA ILE A 204 -7.68 -12.72 16.99
C ILE A 204 -8.18 -14.13 16.61
N ASP A 205 -9.49 -14.31 16.41
CA ASP A 205 -10.05 -15.58 15.95
C ASP A 205 -9.51 -15.99 14.57
N THR A 206 -9.47 -15.07 13.61
CA THR A 206 -8.91 -15.31 12.27
C THR A 206 -7.44 -15.72 12.33
N ALA A 207 -6.63 -15.03 13.12
CA ALA A 207 -5.21 -15.32 13.31
C ALA A 207 -4.99 -16.71 13.91
N ARG A 208 -5.79 -17.08 14.93
CA ARG A 208 -5.79 -18.42 15.52
C ARG A 208 -6.17 -19.49 14.49
N LYS A 209 -7.21 -19.24 13.68
CA LYS A 209 -7.66 -20.18 12.64
C LYS A 209 -6.61 -20.38 11.54
N LEU A 210 -5.89 -19.32 11.15
CA LEU A 210 -4.76 -19.39 10.22
C LEU A 210 -3.59 -20.17 10.80
N ALA A 211 -3.20 -19.89 12.05
CA ALA A 211 -2.13 -20.60 12.74
C ALA A 211 -2.39 -22.11 12.86
N LYS A 212 -3.65 -22.49 13.13
CA LYS A 212 -4.10 -23.88 13.20
C LYS A 212 -4.28 -24.55 11.83
N GLY A 213 -4.18 -23.80 10.73
CA GLY A 213 -4.43 -24.30 9.37
C GLY A 213 -5.90 -24.57 9.03
N SER A 214 -6.83 -24.30 9.95
CA SER A 214 -8.28 -24.45 9.77
C SER A 214 -8.88 -23.43 8.80
N LEU A 215 -8.19 -22.29 8.61
CA LEU A 215 -8.49 -21.31 7.58
C LEU A 215 -7.32 -21.27 6.61
N LYS A 216 -7.60 -21.41 5.31
CA LYS A 216 -6.61 -21.25 4.23
C LYS A 216 -7.02 -20.08 3.36
N ILE A 217 -6.10 -19.14 3.15
CA ILE A 217 -6.33 -18.01 2.24
C ILE A 217 -5.98 -18.48 0.83
N SER A 218 -6.97 -18.56 -0.05
CA SER A 218 -6.75 -18.79 -1.48
C SER A 218 -6.78 -17.45 -2.22
N ARG A 219 -5.69 -17.15 -2.93
CA ARG A 219 -5.58 -15.98 -3.80
C ARG A 219 -5.34 -16.40 -5.24
N GLU A 220 -6.17 -17.32 -5.73
CA GLU A 220 -6.11 -17.74 -7.13
C GLU A 220 -6.48 -16.58 -8.05
N LYS A 221 -5.51 -16.17 -8.86
CA LYS A 221 -5.75 -15.19 -9.92
C LYS A 221 -6.38 -15.87 -11.13
N PRO A 222 -7.38 -15.23 -11.77
CA PRO A 222 -7.88 -15.66 -13.08
C PRO A 222 -6.75 -15.79 -14.10
N LEU A 223 -6.88 -16.73 -15.03
CA LEU A 223 -5.86 -17.05 -16.04
C LEU A 223 -5.45 -15.81 -16.86
N LEU A 224 -6.42 -15.00 -17.28
CA LEU A 224 -6.18 -13.75 -18.01
C LEU A 224 -5.27 -12.79 -17.23
N GLN A 225 -5.46 -12.69 -15.91
CA GLN A 225 -4.64 -11.82 -15.06
C GLN A 225 -3.21 -12.35 -14.93
N LYS A 226 -3.03 -13.68 -14.84
CA LYS A 226 -1.70 -14.31 -14.83
C LYS A 226 -0.95 -14.04 -16.15
N ILE A 227 -1.64 -14.18 -17.28
CA ILE A 227 -1.08 -13.88 -18.61
C ILE A 227 -0.69 -12.41 -18.72
N MET A 228 -1.61 -11.50 -18.39
CA MET A 228 -1.34 -10.05 -18.42
C MET A 228 -0.17 -9.66 -17.51
N GLN A 229 -0.09 -10.23 -16.32
CA GLN A 229 1.04 -9.98 -15.42
C GLN A 229 2.35 -10.43 -16.05
N LYS A 230 2.40 -11.64 -16.64
CA LYS A 230 3.59 -12.17 -17.31
C LYS A 230 4.03 -11.32 -18.50
N VAL A 231 3.07 -10.86 -19.31
CA VAL A 231 3.30 -9.92 -20.42
C VAL A 231 3.94 -8.62 -19.92
N MET A 232 3.42 -8.06 -18.83
CA MET A 232 3.88 -6.78 -18.30
C MET A 232 5.19 -6.86 -17.51
N THR A 233 5.59 -8.04 -17.04
CA THR A 233 6.89 -8.25 -16.37
C THR A 233 7.98 -8.73 -17.31
N THR A 234 7.66 -9.08 -18.56
CA THR A 234 8.64 -9.52 -19.56
C THR A 234 9.14 -8.30 -20.34
N SER A 235 10.39 -7.89 -20.10
CA SER A 235 10.96 -6.62 -20.61
C SER A 235 10.78 -6.43 -22.11
N PHE A 236 11.01 -7.47 -22.92
CA PHE A 236 10.82 -7.42 -24.36
C PHE A 236 9.39 -7.04 -24.77
N VAL A 237 8.40 -7.72 -24.18
CA VAL A 237 6.98 -7.51 -24.55
C VAL A 237 6.50 -6.16 -24.04
N LEU A 238 6.88 -5.79 -22.82
CA LEU A 238 6.57 -4.49 -22.25
C LEU A 238 7.11 -3.34 -23.11
N ASP A 239 8.42 -3.36 -23.43
CA ASP A 239 9.09 -2.25 -24.10
C ASP A 239 8.76 -2.15 -25.59
N LYS A 240 8.74 -3.28 -26.29
CA LYS A 240 8.62 -3.33 -27.76
C LYS A 240 7.19 -3.40 -28.26
N VAL A 241 6.26 -3.92 -27.46
CA VAL A 241 4.86 -4.08 -27.85
C VAL A 241 3.98 -3.09 -27.09
N VAL A 242 3.88 -3.22 -25.77
CA VAL A 242 2.91 -2.45 -24.97
C VAL A 242 3.23 -0.95 -24.98
N LEU A 243 4.45 -0.57 -24.60
CA LEU A 243 4.85 0.83 -24.54
C LEU A 243 4.99 1.44 -25.94
N LYS A 244 5.33 0.64 -26.96
CA LYS A 244 5.37 1.11 -28.36
C LYS A 244 3.95 1.42 -28.88
N MET A 245 3.01 0.50 -28.75
CA MET A 245 1.61 0.72 -29.13
C MET A 245 0.98 1.90 -28.40
N ALA A 246 1.31 2.08 -27.12
CA ALA A 246 0.87 3.24 -26.35
C ALA A 246 1.45 4.57 -26.89
N ARG A 247 2.70 4.58 -27.37
CA ARG A 247 3.33 5.74 -28.03
C ARG A 247 2.67 6.07 -29.36
N ASP A 248 2.28 5.05 -30.12
CA ASP A 248 1.73 5.23 -31.46
C ASP A 248 0.27 5.73 -31.46
N LYS A 249 -0.52 5.45 -30.40
CA LYS A 249 -1.94 5.87 -30.30
C LYS A 249 -2.19 7.25 -29.67
N VAL A 250 -1.15 7.89 -29.12
CA VAL A 250 -1.26 9.18 -28.40
C VAL A 250 -0.45 10.28 -29.12
N ARG A 251 -0.16 10.07 -30.41
CA ARG A 251 0.28 11.13 -31.33
C ARG A 251 -0.92 11.79 -31.98
#